data_AF-A0A0A2ABS7-F1
#
_entry.id   AF-A0A0A2ABS7-F1
#
_cell.length_a   1.000
_cell.length_b   1.000
_cell.length_c   1.000
_cell.angle_alpha   90.00
_cell.angle_beta   90.00
_cell.angle_gamma   90.00
#
_symmetry.space_group_name_H-M   'P 1'
#
loop_
_entity.id
_entity.type
_entity.pdbx_description
1 polymer ?
#
loop_
_entity_poly.entity_id
_entity_poly.type
_entity_poly.pdbx_seq_one_letter_code
_entity_poly.pdbx_strand_id
1 'polypeptide(L)'
;MTARLFRKYLNKNQAGFTLVELIVVVVIIGILSAIAIPSFQNASKKAKQKGAAAQISTYIKAAQAFYSEFGSPVKNAGDLANYMNVVQCRYHMVTYCKNTNNQQDIGVDYPSTKAWNSTSGMYTMTMRSSDNNRFRLNALPQRQDSWAQKFSDEEYGVSGCFNYNTGATKVTSWDKLGYREVKDLNC
;
A
#
# COMPACT_ATOMS: atom_id res chain seq x y z
N MET A 1 48.32 2.88 54.68
CA MET A 1 48.59 3.81 53.56
C MET A 1 48.19 3.05 52.31
N THR A 2 47.16 3.36 51.53
CA THR A 2 46.95 4.57 50.74
C THR A 2 45.51 4.57 50.19
N ALA A 3 44.64 5.45 50.68
CA ALA A 3 43.29 5.64 50.10
C ALA A 3 42.92 7.13 50.08
N ARG A 4 43.76 7.96 49.44
CA ARG A 4 43.55 9.43 49.38
C ARG A 4 43.82 10.06 48.01
N LEU A 5 43.77 9.33 46.90
CA LEU A 5 44.11 9.88 45.58
C LEU A 5 43.04 9.74 44.49
N PHE A 6 41.77 9.51 44.82
CA PHE A 6 40.67 9.51 43.83
C PHE A 6 39.64 10.64 44.00
N ARG A 7 39.90 11.67 44.82
CA ARG A 7 38.90 12.71 45.14
C ARG A 7 39.12 14.06 44.44
N LYS A 8 40.12 14.21 43.57
CA LYS A 8 40.53 15.53 43.04
C LYS A 8 40.19 15.80 41.55
N TYR A 9 39.31 15.00 40.93
CA TYR A 9 38.92 15.17 39.52
C TYR A 9 37.41 15.23 39.24
N LEU A 10 36.56 15.42 40.26
CA LEU A 10 35.11 15.62 40.07
C LEU A 10 34.67 17.06 40.39
N ASN A 11 35.45 18.07 39.99
CA ASN A 11 35.08 19.47 40.23
C ASN A 11 35.68 20.43 39.20
N LYS A 12 35.30 20.26 37.92
CA LYS A 12 35.42 21.31 36.91
C LYS A 12 34.19 21.28 35.99
N ASN A 13 33.37 22.32 36.09
CA ASN A 13 32.39 22.77 35.09
C ASN A 13 31.30 21.76 34.64
N GLN A 14 30.52 21.21 35.57
CA GLN A 14 29.18 20.72 35.20
C GLN A 14 28.26 21.94 35.07
N ALA A 15 28.29 22.61 33.91
CA ALA A 15 27.22 23.52 33.51
C ALA A 15 25.97 22.66 33.30
N GLY A 16 25.08 22.63 34.29
CA GLY A 16 23.79 21.95 34.17
C GLY A 16 22.92 22.66 33.14
N PHE A 17 22.23 21.88 32.31
CA PHE A 17 21.19 22.40 31.42
C PHE A 17 20.14 23.16 32.23
N THR A 18 19.74 24.35 31.79
CA THR A 18 18.70 25.09 32.48
C THR A 18 17.32 24.50 32.15
N LEU A 19 16.40 24.52 33.11
CA LEU A 19 14.99 24.13 32.88
C LEU A 19 14.38 24.96 31.74
N VAL A 20 14.75 26.23 31.63
CA VAL A 20 14.27 27.14 30.60
C VAL A 20 14.74 26.72 29.22
N GLU A 21 16.02 26.33 29.05
CA GLU A 21 16.52 25.79 27.78
C GLU A 21 15.73 24.56 27.33
N LEU A 22 15.47 23.65 28.26
CA LEU A 22 14.73 22.43 27.93
C LEU A 22 13.27 22.76 27.55
N ILE A 23 12.63 23.69 28.26
CA ILE A 23 11.26 24.15 27.96
C ILE A 23 11.18 24.79 26.58
N VAL A 24 12.10 25.67 26.21
CA VAL A 24 12.09 26.31 24.88
C VAL A 24 12.28 25.28 23.77
N VAL A 25 13.17 24.31 23.96
CA VAL A 25 13.41 23.25 22.98
C VAL A 25 12.17 22.38 22.76
N VAL A 26 11.50 21.93 23.82
CA VAL A 26 10.29 21.11 23.67
C VAL A 26 9.14 21.89 23.05
N VAL A 27 9.04 23.20 23.30
CA VAL A 27 8.06 24.07 22.64
C VAL A 27 8.31 24.16 21.14
N ILE A 28 9.56 24.40 20.72
CA ILE A 28 9.91 24.46 19.30
C ILE A 28 9.65 23.12 18.60
N ILE A 29 10.07 21.99 19.21
CA ILE A 29 9.80 20.65 18.67
C ILE A 29 8.30 20.37 18.59
N GLY A 30 7.52 20.82 19.57
CA GLY A 30 6.05 20.70 19.57
C GLY A 30 5.40 21.40 18.38
N ILE A 31 5.81 22.64 18.08
CA ILE A 31 5.29 23.41 16.94
C ILE A 31 5.64 22.72 15.61
N LEU A 32 6.90 22.31 15.44
CA LEU A 32 7.35 21.63 14.22
C LEU A 32 6.63 20.28 14.02
N SER A 33 6.43 19.53 15.10
CA SER A 33 5.76 18.22 15.05
C SER A 33 4.29 18.33 14.65
N ALA A 34 3.59 19.36 15.12
CA ALA A 34 2.18 19.58 14.78
C ALA A 34 1.94 19.74 13.26
N ILE A 35 2.87 20.37 12.55
CA ILE A 35 2.79 20.54 11.08
C ILE A 35 3.33 19.32 10.35
N ALA A 36 4.42 18.73 10.85
CA ALA A 36 5.11 17.63 10.17
C ALA A 36 4.31 16.31 10.19
N ILE A 37 3.66 15.96 11.31
CA ILE A 37 2.94 14.69 11.47
C ILE A 37 1.84 14.48 10.41
N PRO A 38 0.86 15.40 10.23
CA PRO A 38 -0.20 15.18 9.23
C PRO A 38 0.33 15.16 7.79
N SER A 39 1.35 15.97 7.48
CA SER A 39 2.02 15.96 6.18
C SER A 39 2.68 14.61 5.90
N PHE A 40 3.43 14.09 6.87
CA PHE A 40 4.09 12.79 6.77
C PHE A 40 3.08 11.64 6.63
N GLN A 41 1.98 11.66 7.39
CA GLN A 41 0.91 10.68 7.24
C GLN A 41 0.34 10.69 5.82
N ASN A 42 0.03 11.86 5.26
CA ASN A 42 -0.47 11.96 3.89
C ASN A 42 0.55 11.46 2.84
N ALA A 43 1.82 11.82 2.99
CA ALA A 43 2.90 11.34 2.12
C ALA A 43 3.01 9.80 2.16
N SER A 44 2.89 9.20 3.35
CA SER A 44 2.87 7.75 3.52
C SER A 44 1.67 7.10 2.83
N LYS A 45 0.46 7.67 2.95
CA LYS A 45 -0.74 7.21 2.23
C LYS A 45 -0.55 7.24 0.70
N LYS A 46 0.01 8.34 0.17
CA LYS A 46 0.32 8.46 -1.27
C LYS A 46 1.40 7.48 -1.73
N ALA A 47 2.40 7.18 -0.88
CA ALA A 47 3.41 6.18 -1.20
C ALA A 47 2.80 4.77 -1.35
N LYS A 48 1.91 4.38 -0.42
CA LYS A 48 1.14 3.13 -0.52
C LYS A 48 0.31 3.08 -1.80
N GLN A 49 -0.37 4.19 -2.13
CA GLN A 49 -1.17 4.32 -3.34
C GLN A 49 -0.32 4.14 -4.62
N LYS A 50 0.88 4.73 -4.66
CA LYS A 50 1.81 4.54 -5.78
C LYS A 50 2.23 3.09 -5.95
N GLY A 51 2.46 2.37 -4.84
CA GLY A 51 2.72 0.94 -4.86
C GLY A 51 1.57 0.14 -5.47
N ALA A 52 0.33 0.42 -5.07
CA ALA A 52 -0.86 -0.20 -5.65
C ALA A 52 -1.03 0.13 -7.14
N ALA A 53 -0.75 1.38 -7.56
CA ALA A 53 -0.79 1.78 -8.96
C ALA A 53 0.24 1.04 -9.83
N ALA A 54 1.44 0.81 -9.29
CA ALA A 54 2.45 -0.01 -9.95
C ALA A 54 1.98 -1.46 -10.11
N GLN A 55 1.39 -2.05 -9.07
CA GLN A 55 0.82 -3.40 -9.14
C GLN A 55 -0.29 -3.51 -10.19
N ILE A 56 -1.25 -2.56 -10.20
CA ILE A 56 -2.31 -2.49 -11.22
C ILE A 56 -1.72 -2.41 -12.63
N SER A 57 -0.68 -1.60 -12.83
CA SER A 57 -0.03 -1.45 -14.12
C SER A 57 0.58 -2.77 -14.61
N THR A 58 1.16 -3.57 -13.71
CA THR A 58 1.68 -4.91 -14.03
C THR A 58 0.55 -5.86 -14.41
N TYR A 59 -0.56 -5.88 -13.68
CA TYR A 59 -1.72 -6.71 -14.02
C TYR A 59 -2.34 -6.33 -15.37
N ILE A 60 -2.38 -5.04 -15.71
CA ILE A 60 -2.83 -4.57 -17.03
C ILE A 60 -1.93 -5.12 -18.14
N LYS A 61 -0.59 -5.08 -17.96
CA LYS A 61 0.35 -5.63 -18.96
C LYS A 61 0.16 -7.14 -19.15
N ALA A 62 -0.06 -7.89 -18.07
CA ALA A 62 -0.38 -9.31 -18.17
C ALA A 62 -1.70 -9.54 -18.91
N ALA A 63 -2.73 -8.72 -18.65
CA ALA A 63 -4.00 -8.81 -19.38
C ALA A 63 -3.86 -8.47 -20.87
N GLN A 64 -2.98 -7.54 -21.23
CA GLN A 64 -2.64 -7.23 -22.61
C GLN A 64 -1.97 -8.40 -23.31
N ALA A 65 -0.98 -9.03 -22.66
CA ALA A 65 -0.28 -10.19 -23.19
C ALA A 65 -1.27 -11.36 -23.41
N PHE A 66 -2.11 -11.65 -22.42
CA PHE A 66 -3.14 -12.69 -22.51
C PHE A 66 -4.11 -12.46 -23.66
N TYR A 67 -4.63 -11.24 -23.80
CA TYR A 67 -5.55 -10.93 -24.89
C TYR A 67 -4.88 -11.03 -26.27
N SER A 68 -3.60 -10.64 -26.37
CA SER A 68 -2.85 -10.69 -27.62
C SER A 68 -2.57 -12.11 -28.10
N GLU A 69 -2.40 -13.06 -27.17
CA GLU A 69 -2.14 -14.47 -27.50
C GLU A 69 -3.42 -15.27 -27.75
N PHE A 70 -4.42 -15.13 -26.89
CA PHE A 70 -5.63 -15.97 -26.92
C PHE A 70 -6.84 -15.31 -27.60
N GLY A 71 -6.76 -14.02 -27.94
CA GLY A 71 -7.88 -13.26 -28.51
C GLY A 71 -9.11 -13.18 -27.58
N SER A 72 -8.95 -13.52 -26.30
CA SER A 72 -10.04 -13.69 -25.34
C SER A 72 -9.80 -12.83 -24.10
N PRO A 73 -10.86 -12.20 -23.53
CA PRO A 73 -10.71 -11.34 -22.37
C PRO A 73 -10.32 -12.15 -21.12
N VAL A 74 -9.50 -11.54 -20.26
CA VAL A 74 -9.12 -12.07 -18.94
C VAL A 74 -10.34 -12.13 -18.04
N LYS A 75 -10.64 -13.30 -17.49
CA LYS A 75 -11.82 -13.54 -16.63
C LYS A 75 -11.46 -13.67 -15.17
N ASN A 76 -10.27 -14.18 -14.85
CA ASN A 76 -9.88 -14.58 -13.50
C ASN A 76 -8.35 -14.50 -13.29
N ALA A 77 -7.89 -14.75 -12.07
CA ALA A 77 -6.47 -14.68 -11.72
C ALA A 77 -5.62 -15.74 -12.43
N GLY A 78 -6.20 -16.90 -12.76
CA GLY A 78 -5.54 -17.95 -13.53
C GLY A 78 -5.17 -17.52 -14.95
N ASP A 79 -6.02 -16.73 -15.59
CA ASP A 79 -5.71 -16.16 -16.91
C ASP A 79 -4.48 -15.23 -16.84
N LEU A 80 -4.40 -14.40 -15.79
CA LEU A 80 -3.23 -13.56 -15.52
C LEU A 80 -1.97 -14.39 -15.16
N ALA A 81 -2.16 -15.54 -14.53
CA ALA A 81 -1.10 -16.44 -14.08
C ALA A 81 -0.21 -16.96 -15.21
N ASN A 82 -0.72 -16.96 -16.45
CA ASN A 82 0.06 -17.35 -17.63
C ASN A 82 1.25 -16.41 -17.92
N TYR A 83 1.21 -15.16 -17.45
CA TYR A 83 2.26 -14.17 -17.70
C TYR A 83 2.88 -13.58 -16.44
N MET A 84 2.24 -13.74 -15.29
CA MET A 84 2.76 -13.23 -14.04
C MET A 84 2.22 -13.99 -12.83
N ASN A 85 3.01 -14.08 -11.77
CA ASN A 85 2.54 -14.62 -10.50
C ASN A 85 1.54 -13.64 -9.86
N VAL A 86 0.33 -14.11 -9.57
CA VAL A 86 -0.70 -13.30 -8.90
C VAL A 86 -0.60 -13.59 -7.41
N VAL A 87 0.38 -12.97 -6.76
CA VAL A 87 0.62 -13.20 -5.33
C VAL A 87 -0.32 -12.37 -4.47
N GLN A 88 -1.02 -13.02 -3.55
CA GLN A 88 -1.79 -12.39 -2.50
C GLN A 88 -1.13 -12.51 -1.14
N CYS A 89 -1.53 -11.65 -0.20
CA CYS A 89 -1.39 -11.95 1.21
C CYS A 89 -2.62 -12.73 1.72
N ARG A 90 -2.40 -13.84 2.43
CA ARG A 90 -3.49 -14.65 3.01
C ARG A 90 -4.36 -13.86 3.99
N TYR A 91 -3.79 -12.83 4.60
CA TYR A 91 -4.47 -11.92 5.54
C TYR A 91 -4.60 -10.53 4.94
N HIS A 92 -5.66 -9.79 5.29
CA HIS A 92 -5.88 -8.39 4.90
C HIS A 92 -5.17 -7.39 5.83
N MET A 93 -4.09 -7.83 6.48
CA MET A 93 -3.38 -7.09 7.52
C MET A 93 -1.88 -7.05 7.25
N VAL A 94 -1.30 -5.85 7.20
CA VAL A 94 0.12 -5.62 6.91
C VAL A 94 1.05 -6.43 7.82
N THR A 95 0.71 -6.57 9.10
CA THR A 95 1.50 -7.29 10.11
C THR A 95 1.85 -8.71 9.66
N TYR A 96 0.93 -9.39 8.95
CA TYR A 96 1.12 -10.77 8.52
C TYR A 96 1.70 -10.89 7.11
N CYS A 97 1.60 -9.84 6.29
CA CYS A 97 1.98 -9.87 4.88
C CYS A 97 3.47 -9.72 4.59
N LYS A 98 4.26 -9.35 5.60
CA LYS A 98 5.72 -9.35 5.53
C LYS A 98 6.33 -10.76 5.55
N ASN A 99 5.59 -11.75 6.06
CA ASN A 99 6.02 -13.13 6.08
C ASN A 99 5.67 -13.80 4.75
N THR A 100 6.66 -14.28 4.02
CA THR A 100 6.48 -14.98 2.74
C THR A 100 5.65 -16.25 2.87
N ASN A 101 5.61 -16.89 4.05
CA ASN A 101 4.76 -18.07 4.29
C ASN A 101 3.26 -17.73 4.30
N ASN A 102 2.92 -16.45 4.46
CA ASN A 102 1.54 -15.96 4.36
C ASN A 102 1.25 -15.40 2.96
N GLN A 103 2.19 -15.50 2.02
CA GLN A 103 1.97 -15.16 0.63
C GLN A 103 1.56 -16.39 -0.14
N GLN A 104 0.66 -16.20 -1.10
CA GLN A 104 0.09 -17.29 -1.87
C GLN A 104 -0.11 -16.87 -3.32
N ASP A 105 0.27 -17.72 -4.28
CA ASP A 105 -0.01 -17.46 -5.70
C ASP A 105 -1.43 -17.91 -6.03
N ILE A 106 -2.36 -16.95 -6.05
CA ILE A 106 -3.76 -17.26 -6.33
C ILE A 106 -4.01 -17.60 -7.80
N GLY A 107 -3.07 -17.24 -8.69
CA GLY A 107 -3.17 -17.60 -10.10
C GLY A 107 -3.14 -19.12 -10.28
N VAL A 108 -2.38 -19.81 -9.41
CA VAL A 108 -2.23 -21.26 -9.43
C VAL A 108 -3.17 -21.94 -8.44
N ASP A 109 -3.23 -21.44 -7.20
CA ASP A 109 -3.97 -22.12 -6.13
C ASP A 109 -5.49 -21.93 -6.25
N TYR A 110 -5.93 -20.76 -6.69
CA TYR A 110 -7.34 -20.39 -6.79
C TYR A 110 -7.64 -19.65 -8.11
N PRO A 111 -7.43 -20.30 -9.27
CA PRO A 111 -7.38 -19.62 -10.57
C PRO A 111 -8.67 -18.86 -10.92
N SER A 112 -9.85 -19.33 -10.47
CA SER A 112 -11.13 -18.69 -10.74
C SER A 112 -11.38 -17.39 -9.96
N THR A 113 -10.45 -17.00 -9.08
CA THR A 113 -10.57 -15.83 -8.21
C THR A 113 -10.56 -14.51 -8.99
N LYS A 114 -11.40 -13.56 -8.57
CA LYS A 114 -11.44 -12.19 -9.13
C LYS A 114 -11.11 -11.11 -8.11
N ALA A 115 -10.84 -11.47 -6.87
CA ALA A 115 -10.47 -10.52 -5.83
C ALA A 115 -9.49 -11.15 -4.85
N TRP A 116 -8.48 -10.39 -4.45
CA TRP A 116 -7.42 -10.87 -3.57
C TRP A 116 -6.79 -9.73 -2.78
N ASN A 117 -6.11 -10.06 -1.68
CA ASN A 117 -5.38 -9.06 -0.94
C ASN A 117 -4.05 -8.78 -1.63
N SER A 118 -3.69 -7.51 -1.79
CA SER A 118 -2.35 -7.10 -2.21
C SER A 118 -1.28 -7.73 -1.30
N THR A 119 -0.08 -7.93 -1.86
CA THR A 119 1.08 -8.41 -1.09
C THR A 119 1.48 -7.48 0.06
N SER A 120 1.06 -6.21 0.02
CA SER A 120 1.26 -5.26 1.12
C SER A 120 0.25 -5.43 2.26
N GLY A 121 -0.88 -6.12 2.04
CA GLY A 121 -1.99 -6.22 2.98
C GLY A 121 -2.77 -4.92 3.18
N MET A 122 -2.49 -3.87 2.39
CA MET A 122 -3.14 -2.56 2.52
C MET A 122 -4.39 -2.43 1.62
N TYR A 123 -4.53 -3.31 0.63
CA TYR A 123 -5.54 -3.20 -0.40
C TYR A 123 -6.16 -4.55 -0.75
N THR A 124 -7.46 -4.56 -1.05
CA THR A 124 -8.10 -5.64 -1.84
C THR A 124 -8.02 -5.24 -3.31
N MET A 125 -7.34 -6.04 -4.12
CA MET A 125 -7.47 -5.99 -5.56
C MET A 125 -8.79 -6.64 -5.95
N THR A 126 -9.58 -5.95 -6.77
CA THR A 126 -10.82 -6.48 -7.32
C THR A 126 -10.79 -6.31 -8.82
N MET A 127 -11.08 -7.37 -9.53
CA MET A 127 -11.09 -7.41 -10.98
C MET A 127 -12.52 -7.53 -11.46
N ARG A 128 -12.85 -6.74 -12.48
CA ARG A 128 -14.13 -6.81 -13.16
C ARG A 128 -13.91 -7.06 -14.64
N SER A 129 -14.28 -8.26 -15.05
CA SER A 129 -14.39 -8.69 -16.44
C SER A 129 -15.87 -8.86 -16.77
N SER A 130 -16.63 -7.75 -16.73
CA SER A 130 -18.09 -7.78 -16.91
C SER A 130 -18.50 -7.64 -18.38
N ASP A 131 -17.64 -7.06 -19.23
CA ASP A 131 -17.97 -6.76 -20.62
C ASP A 131 -16.79 -7.21 -21.50
N ASN A 132 -17.06 -7.87 -22.63
CA ASN A 132 -16.04 -8.36 -23.58
C ASN A 132 -15.12 -7.25 -24.14
N ASN A 133 -15.40 -5.97 -23.86
CA ASN A 133 -14.67 -4.84 -24.42
C ASN A 133 -13.55 -4.33 -23.51
N ARG A 134 -13.55 -4.63 -22.20
CA ARG A 134 -12.52 -4.09 -21.30
C ARG A 134 -12.26 -4.86 -20.02
N PHE A 135 -10.99 -4.84 -19.65
CA PHE A 135 -10.47 -5.24 -18.35
C PHE A 135 -10.53 -4.09 -17.36
N ARG A 136 -11.01 -4.31 -16.14
CA ARG A 136 -10.97 -3.32 -15.05
C ARG A 136 -10.40 -3.94 -13.78
N LEU A 137 -9.60 -3.18 -13.06
CA LEU A 137 -9.00 -3.57 -11.79
C LEU A 137 -9.03 -2.39 -10.81
N ASN A 138 -9.50 -2.61 -9.60
CA ASN A 138 -9.55 -1.61 -8.54
C ASN A 138 -8.76 -2.09 -7.32
N ALA A 139 -7.92 -1.21 -6.79
CA ALA A 139 -7.28 -1.32 -5.50
C ALA A 139 -8.11 -0.59 -4.45
N LEU A 140 -8.89 -1.35 -3.69
CA LEU A 140 -9.72 -0.84 -2.60
C LEU A 140 -8.91 -0.82 -1.30
N PRO A 141 -8.76 0.32 -0.63
CA PRO A 141 -7.97 0.39 0.60
C PRO A 141 -8.64 -0.37 1.75
N GLN A 142 -7.83 -1.01 2.59
CA GLN A 142 -8.26 -1.82 3.72
C GLN A 142 -7.95 -1.18 5.06
N ARG A 143 -8.82 -1.42 6.04
CA ARG A 143 -8.65 -1.00 7.43
C ARG A 143 -7.73 -1.99 8.15
N GLN A 144 -6.79 -1.49 8.96
CA GLN A 144 -5.73 -2.29 9.59
C GLN A 144 -5.98 -2.62 11.08
N ASP A 145 -7.09 -2.15 11.65
CA ASP A 145 -7.43 -2.29 13.07
C ASP A 145 -8.53 -3.35 13.34
N SER A 146 -8.91 -4.14 12.33
CA SER A 146 -9.98 -5.13 12.42
C SER A 146 -9.58 -6.47 11.82
N TRP A 147 -9.82 -7.54 12.58
CA TRP A 147 -9.64 -8.93 12.13
C TRP A 147 -10.61 -9.34 11.02
N ALA A 148 -11.68 -8.59 10.79
CA ALA A 148 -12.57 -8.77 9.65
C ALA A 148 -12.09 -7.90 8.47
N GLN A 149 -12.22 -8.42 7.24
CA GLN A 149 -11.88 -7.66 6.03
C GLN A 149 -12.85 -6.48 5.87
N LYS A 150 -12.38 -5.29 6.25
CA LYS A 150 -13.13 -4.02 6.14
C LYS A 150 -12.36 -3.06 5.26
N PHE A 151 -13.10 -2.32 4.44
CA PHE A 151 -12.54 -1.25 3.63
C PHE A 151 -12.31 0.01 4.47
N SER A 152 -11.31 0.81 4.08
CA SER A 152 -10.94 2.05 4.76
C SER A 152 -11.59 3.25 4.07
N ASP A 153 -12.07 4.19 4.88
CA ASP A 153 -12.50 5.52 4.44
C ASP A 153 -11.37 6.57 4.56
N GLU A 154 -10.21 6.18 5.08
CA GLU A 154 -9.10 7.09 5.45
C GLU A 154 -7.87 6.95 4.55
N GLU A 155 -7.91 6.10 3.54
CA GLU A 155 -6.79 5.76 2.66
C GLU A 155 -7.19 5.99 1.20
N TYR A 156 -6.21 6.22 0.32
CA TYR A 156 -6.45 6.44 -1.10
C TYR A 156 -6.51 5.13 -1.88
N GLY A 157 -7.45 5.03 -2.82
CA GLY A 157 -7.51 3.90 -3.75
C GLY A 157 -6.97 4.20 -5.14
N VAL A 158 -6.91 3.17 -5.98
CA VAL A 158 -6.44 3.26 -7.36
C VAL A 158 -7.32 2.41 -8.25
N SER A 159 -7.56 2.86 -9.47
CA SER A 159 -8.27 2.10 -10.49
C SER A 159 -7.44 2.00 -11.76
N GLY A 160 -7.58 0.90 -12.47
CA GLY A 160 -6.94 0.63 -13.73
C GLY A 160 -7.90 0.01 -14.72
N CYS A 161 -7.69 0.24 -16.01
CA CYS A 161 -8.42 -0.46 -17.04
C CYS A 161 -7.59 -0.61 -18.33
N PHE A 162 -7.99 -1.59 -19.13
CA PHE A 162 -7.48 -1.85 -20.46
C PHE A 162 -8.64 -2.19 -21.41
N ASN A 163 -8.73 -1.48 -22.52
CA ASN A 163 -9.71 -1.72 -23.56
C ASN A 163 -9.14 -2.67 -24.62
N TYR A 164 -9.82 -3.80 -24.81
CA TYR A 164 -9.41 -4.87 -25.70
C TYR A 164 -9.48 -4.47 -27.19
N ASN A 165 -10.42 -3.59 -27.54
CA ASN A 165 -10.68 -3.19 -28.93
C ASN A 165 -9.75 -2.06 -29.39
N THR A 166 -9.47 -1.08 -28.51
CA THR A 166 -8.69 0.11 -28.85
C THR A 166 -7.23 0.04 -28.41
N GLY A 167 -6.88 -0.93 -27.56
CA GLY A 167 -5.57 -0.99 -26.93
C GLY A 167 -5.37 0.03 -25.80
N ALA A 168 -6.36 0.89 -25.53
CA ALA A 168 -6.21 1.99 -24.58
C ALA A 168 -6.07 1.50 -23.14
N THR A 169 -5.07 2.02 -22.42
CA THR A 169 -4.87 1.76 -20.98
C THR A 169 -4.97 3.03 -20.17
N LYS A 170 -5.56 2.92 -18.98
CA LYS A 170 -5.60 4.03 -18.02
C LYS A 170 -5.40 3.53 -16.61
N VAL A 171 -4.56 4.22 -15.84
CA VAL A 171 -4.41 4.03 -14.39
C VAL A 171 -4.65 5.37 -13.72
N THR A 172 -5.57 5.40 -12.77
CA THR A 172 -5.99 6.61 -12.06
C THR A 172 -5.81 6.40 -10.57
N SER A 173 -4.99 7.24 -9.95
CA SER A 173 -4.90 7.39 -8.50
C SER A 173 -5.96 8.38 -8.05
N TRP A 174 -6.88 7.96 -7.17
CA TRP A 174 -7.94 8.84 -6.67
C TRP A 174 -7.40 9.80 -5.60
N ASP A 175 -7.74 11.08 -5.72
CA ASP A 175 -7.32 12.13 -4.77
C ASP A 175 -8.26 12.28 -3.56
N LYS A 176 -9.41 11.60 -3.58
CA LYS A 176 -10.32 11.53 -2.44
C LYS A 176 -10.04 10.27 -1.62
N LEU A 177 -10.12 10.42 -0.30
CA LEU A 177 -9.97 9.31 0.63
C LEU A 177 -11.24 8.45 0.62
N GLY A 178 -11.02 7.14 0.74
CA GLY A 178 -12.05 6.16 1.02
C GLY A 178 -12.41 5.25 -0.15
N TYR A 179 -12.82 4.04 0.20
CA TYR A 179 -13.06 2.97 -0.78
C TYR A 179 -14.24 3.26 -1.72
N ARG A 180 -15.23 4.03 -1.28
CA ARG A 180 -16.41 4.40 -2.09
C ARG A 180 -16.08 5.38 -3.22
N GLU A 181 -14.95 6.08 -3.11
CA GLU A 181 -14.48 7.00 -4.14
C GLU A 181 -13.77 6.27 -5.28
N VAL A 182 -13.41 4.99 -5.08
CA VAL A 182 -12.76 4.16 -6.09
C VAL A 182 -13.81 3.66 -7.09
N LYS A 183 -13.75 4.17 -8.31
CA LYS A 183 -14.72 3.85 -9.37
C LYS A 183 -14.06 3.15 -10.54
N ASP A 184 -14.84 2.32 -11.21
CA ASP A 184 -14.46 1.72 -12.48
C ASP A 184 -14.10 2.80 -13.51
N LEU A 185 -12.97 2.61 -14.18
CA LEU A 185 -12.53 3.52 -15.24
C LEU A 185 -13.20 3.18 -16.57
N ASN A 186 -13.54 4.24 -17.30
CA ASN A 186 -13.91 4.18 -18.70
C ASN A 186 -12.66 4.46 -19.55
N CYS A 187 -11.95 3.39 -19.88
CA CYS A 187 -11.26 3.26 -21.16
C CYS A 187 -12.13 2.36 -22.05
#